data_AF-A0A7J2V1V3-F1
#
_entry.id   AF-A0A7J2V1V3-F1
#
_cell.length_a   1.000
_cell.length_b   1.000
_cell.length_c   1.000
_cell.angle_alpha   90.00
_cell.angle_beta   90.00
_cell.angle_gamma   90.00
#
_symmetry.space_group_name_H-M   'P 1'
#
loop_
_entity.id
_entity.type
_entity.pdbx_description
1 polymer ?
#
loop_
_entity_poly.entity_id
_entity_poly.type
_entity_poly.pdbx_seq_one_letter_code
_entity_poly.pdbx_strand_id
1 'polypeptide(L)'
;MCLGFTRSKRILRDLVIQRIHILRDLSHEAIRRGDVELALVASSMIFRLSMRNSVRLPKEIKRGFCKKCRAPLIPGLTAMVRLRRKGSRKLRIVTCLLCWNIHRLELKQG
;
A
#
# COMPACT_ATOMS: atom_id res chain seq x y z
N MET A 1 1.11 -10.82 23.73
CA MET A 1 1.39 -12.16 23.16
C MET A 1 2.77 -12.14 22.52
N CYS A 2 3.79 -12.59 23.25
CA CYS A 2 5.16 -12.74 22.76
C CYS A 2 5.25 -14.01 21.92
N LEU A 3 5.16 -13.89 20.59
CA LEU A 3 5.43 -15.03 19.71
C LEU A 3 6.95 -15.12 19.50
N GLY A 4 7.58 -16.09 20.17
CA GLY A 4 8.96 -16.47 19.91
C GLY A 4 9.11 -16.98 18.47
N PHE A 5 9.76 -16.17 17.62
CA PHE A 5 10.06 -16.55 16.24
C PHE A 5 11.34 -17.39 16.18
N THR A 6 11.28 -18.58 15.57
CA THR A 6 12.47 -19.34 15.16
C THR A 6 13.31 -18.51 14.17
N ARG A 7 14.64 -18.63 14.19
CA ARG A 7 15.58 -17.84 13.36
C ARG A 7 15.20 -17.84 11.87
N SER A 8 14.81 -19.01 11.34
CA SER A 8 14.36 -19.19 9.95
C SER A 8 13.12 -18.34 9.61
N LYS A 9 12.11 -18.26 10.50
CA LYS A 9 10.90 -17.46 10.27
C LYS A 9 11.19 -15.95 10.25
N ARG A 10 12.21 -15.47 10.97
CA ARG A 10 12.63 -14.06 10.92
C ARG A 10 13.27 -13.71 9.57
N ILE A 11 14.16 -14.57 9.08
CA ILE A 11 14.82 -14.41 7.78
C ILE A 11 13.78 -14.42 6.66
N LEU A 12 12.83 -15.37 6.67
CA LEU A 12 11.76 -15.41 5.68
C LEU A 12 10.93 -14.12 5.70
N ARG A 13 10.58 -13.62 6.89
CA ARG A 13 9.83 -12.35 7.02
C ARG A 13 10.61 -11.19 6.41
N ASP A 14 11.91 -11.10 6.67
CA ASP A 14 12.77 -10.05 6.12
C ASP A 14 12.83 -10.11 4.59
N LEU A 15 13.10 -11.30 4.02
CA LEU A 15 13.10 -11.53 2.57
C LEU A 15 11.77 -11.16 1.91
N VAL A 16 10.65 -11.49 2.55
CA VAL A 16 9.32 -11.11 2.07
C VAL A 16 9.13 -9.60 2.08
N ILE A 17 9.59 -8.91 3.12
CA ILE A 17 9.54 -7.43 3.21
C ILE A 17 10.38 -6.81 2.10
N GLN A 18 11.62 -7.26 1.91
CA GLN A 18 12.50 -6.79 0.84
C GLN A 18 11.84 -6.97 -0.54
N ARG A 19 11.26 -8.15 -0.80
CA ARG A 19 10.54 -8.43 -2.05
C ARG A 19 9.33 -7.52 -2.26
N ILE A 20 8.60 -7.22 -1.19
CA ILE A 20 7.46 -6.29 -1.20
C ILE A 20 7.92 -4.87 -1.59
N HIS A 21 9.08 -4.41 -1.11
CA HIS A 21 9.64 -3.11 -1.51
C HIS A 21 10.01 -3.07 -3.00
N ILE A 22 10.70 -4.10 -3.51
CA ILE A 22 11.04 -4.19 -4.93
C ILE A 22 9.78 -4.15 -5.82
N LEU A 23 8.76 -4.95 -5.48
CA LEU A 23 7.50 -4.98 -6.23
C LEU A 23 6.74 -3.65 -6.13
N ARG A 24 6.85 -2.96 -5.00
CA ARG A 24 6.25 -1.63 -4.83
C ARG A 24 6.88 -0.65 -5.81
N ASP A 25 8.21 -0.64 -5.91
CA ASP A 25 8.92 0.30 -6.80
C ASP A 25 8.63 0.01 -8.26
N LEU A 26 8.65 -1.27 -8.66
CA LEU A 26 8.23 -1.72 -9.99
C LEU A 26 6.80 -1.25 -10.33
N SER A 27 5.85 -1.42 -9.40
CA SER A 27 4.47 -0.99 -9.60
C SER A 27 4.34 0.53 -9.78
N HIS A 28 5.11 1.31 -9.02
CA HIS A 28 5.11 2.77 -9.16
C HIS A 28 5.73 3.23 -10.47
N GLU A 29 6.82 2.58 -10.89
CA GLU A 29 7.49 2.87 -12.16
C GLU A 29 6.62 2.53 -13.37
N ALA A 30 5.98 1.35 -13.35
CA ALA A 30 5.04 0.93 -14.40
C ALA A 30 3.91 1.95 -14.60
N ILE A 31 3.29 2.44 -13.52
CA ILE A 31 2.27 3.51 -13.63
C ILE A 31 2.83 4.79 -14.23
N ARG A 32 4.04 5.21 -13.85
CA ARG A 32 4.64 6.43 -14.41
C ARG A 32 4.93 6.29 -15.90
N ARG A 33 5.21 5.08 -16.37
CA ARG A 33 5.41 4.75 -17.79
C ARG A 33 4.09 4.56 -18.55
N GLY A 34 2.94 4.61 -17.87
CA GLY A 34 1.62 4.38 -18.46
C GLY A 34 1.22 2.90 -18.55
N ASP A 35 2.05 1.98 -18.08
CA ASP A 35 1.74 0.55 -18.07
C ASP A 35 0.92 0.20 -16.81
N VAL A 36 -0.39 0.37 -16.94
CA VAL A 36 -1.35 0.13 -15.86
C VAL A 36 -1.44 -1.35 -15.52
N GLU A 37 -1.41 -2.23 -16.51
CA GLU A 37 -1.56 -3.67 -16.30
C GLU A 37 -0.40 -4.24 -15.46
N LEU A 38 0.85 -3.93 -15.86
CA LEU A 38 2.03 -4.36 -15.12
C LEU A 38 2.00 -3.84 -13.68
N ALA A 39 1.58 -2.60 -13.48
CA ALA A 39 1.48 -2.03 -12.14
C ALA A 39 0.49 -2.79 -11.24
N LEU A 40 -0.66 -3.19 -11.78
CA LEU A 40 -1.68 -3.95 -11.06
C LEU A 40 -1.25 -5.38 -10.78
N VAL A 41 -0.54 -6.02 -11.71
CA VAL A 41 0.03 -7.36 -11.52
C VAL A 41 1.09 -7.33 -10.42
N ALA A 42 2.03 -6.38 -10.48
CA ALA A 42 3.07 -6.19 -9.47
C ALA A 42 2.48 -5.91 -8.09
N SER A 43 1.48 -5.02 -8.00
CA SER A 43 0.84 -4.71 -6.73
C SER A 43 0.03 -5.89 -6.18
N SER A 44 -0.65 -6.66 -7.04
CA SER A 44 -1.35 -7.88 -6.66
C SER A 44 -0.40 -8.90 -6.01
N MET A 45 0.82 -9.03 -6.55
CA MET A 45 1.86 -9.88 -5.96
C MET A 45 2.27 -9.45 -4.55
N ILE A 46 2.36 -8.14 -4.25
CA ILE A 46 2.66 -7.62 -2.91
C ILE A 46 1.67 -8.18 -1.88
N PHE A 47 0.38 -8.06 -2.15
CA PHE A 47 -0.66 -8.52 -1.22
C PHE A 47 -0.68 -10.04 -1.11
N ARG A 48 -0.48 -10.77 -2.22
CA ARG A 48 -0.40 -12.24 -2.21
C ARG A 48 0.77 -12.74 -1.36
N LEU A 49 1.94 -12.11 -1.46
CA LEU A 49 3.11 -12.45 -0.65
C LEU A 49 2.88 -12.16 0.83
N SER A 50 2.29 -11.01 1.16
CA SER A 50 1.93 -10.65 2.52
C SER A 50 0.96 -11.65 3.14
N MET A 51 -0.12 -12.00 2.43
CA MET A 51 -1.13 -12.95 2.91
C MET A 51 -0.56 -14.36 3.08
N ARG A 52 0.15 -14.87 2.06
CA ARG A 52 0.72 -16.23 2.07
C ARG A 52 1.71 -16.46 3.21
N ASN A 53 2.51 -15.44 3.53
CA ASN A 53 3.55 -15.55 4.57
C ASN A 53 3.11 -14.96 5.92
N SER A 54 1.85 -14.55 6.06
CA SER A 54 1.33 -13.88 7.27
C SER A 54 2.22 -12.70 7.72
N VAL A 55 2.76 -11.95 6.76
CA VAL A 55 3.62 -10.79 7.01
C VAL A 55 2.78 -9.53 6.94
N ARG A 56 2.80 -8.74 8.01
CA ARG A 56 2.12 -7.44 8.04
C ARG A 56 2.82 -6.46 7.10
N LEU A 57 2.08 -5.90 6.15
CA LEU A 57 2.59 -4.85 5.27
C LEU A 57 3.07 -3.63 6.08
N PRO A 58 4.22 -3.03 5.71
CA PRO A 58 4.64 -1.72 6.19
C PRO A 58 3.51 -0.69 6.01
N LYS A 59 3.41 0.28 6.93
CA LYS A 59 2.28 1.23 6.95
C LYS A 59 2.24 2.09 5.70
N GLU A 60 3.39 2.41 5.16
CA GLU A 60 3.62 3.24 3.98
C GLU A 60 3.04 2.53 2.75
N ILE A 61 3.37 1.25 2.59
CA ILE A 61 2.88 0.39 1.50
C ILE A 61 1.38 0.16 1.67
N LYS A 62 0.92 -0.22 2.86
CA LYS A 62 -0.50 -0.49 3.12
C LYS A 62 -1.41 0.71 2.80
N ARG A 63 -0.90 1.95 2.97
CA ARG A 63 -1.62 3.19 2.68
C ARG A 63 -1.39 3.70 1.25
N GLY A 64 -0.33 3.25 0.59
CA GLY A 64 0.06 3.66 -0.75
C GLY A 64 -0.65 2.91 -1.88
N PHE A 65 -1.55 1.98 -1.58
CA PHE A 65 -2.26 1.20 -2.58
C PHE A 65 -3.78 1.20 -2.33
N CYS A 66 -4.55 1.13 -3.42
CA CYS A 66 -6.00 1.01 -3.34
C CYS A 66 -6.38 -0.36 -2.79
N LYS A 67 -7.25 -0.41 -1.78
CA LYS A 67 -7.75 -1.67 -1.20
C LYS A 67 -8.66 -2.46 -2.15
N LYS A 68 -9.27 -1.81 -3.15
CA LYS A 68 -10.19 -2.43 -4.11
C LYS A 68 -9.45 -2.97 -5.32
N CYS A 69 -8.86 -2.09 -6.12
CA CYS A 69 -8.18 -2.47 -7.37
C CYS A 69 -6.67 -2.73 -7.22
N ARG A 70 -6.08 -2.49 -6.03
CA ARG A 70 -4.63 -2.63 -5.79
C ARG A 70 -3.74 -1.66 -6.59
N ALA A 71 -4.29 -0.66 -7.26
CA ALA A 71 -3.47 0.35 -7.91
C ALA A 71 -2.61 1.15 -6.90
N PRO A 72 -1.36 1.52 -7.25
CA PRO A 72 -0.60 2.47 -6.45
C PRO A 72 -1.32 3.81 -6.45
N LEU A 73 -1.41 4.46 -5.29
CA LEU A 73 -2.09 5.74 -5.08
C LEU A 73 -1.07 6.86 -5.15
N ILE A 74 -0.79 7.34 -6.36
CA ILE A 74 0.14 8.43 -6.63
C ILE A 74 -0.66 9.72 -6.78
N PRO A 75 -0.49 10.73 -5.89
CA PRO A 75 -1.17 12.01 -6.01
C PRO A 75 -0.90 12.64 -7.38
N GLY A 76 -1.96 13.06 -8.07
CA GLY A 76 -1.87 13.70 -9.38
C GLY A 76 -1.81 12.74 -10.58
N LEU A 77 -1.55 11.45 -10.37
CA LEU A 77 -1.60 10.43 -11.44
C LEU A 77 -2.80 9.50 -11.25
N THR A 78 -2.81 8.72 -10.17
CA THR A 78 -3.80 7.66 -9.93
C THR A 78 -4.64 7.91 -8.67
N ALA A 79 -4.33 8.97 -7.93
CA ALA A 79 -5.03 9.34 -6.71
C ALA A 79 -5.28 10.84 -6.60
N MET A 80 -6.47 11.19 -6.11
CA MET A 80 -6.81 12.54 -5.69
C MET A 80 -6.80 12.60 -4.17
N VAL A 81 -6.02 13.51 -3.58
CA VAL A 81 -5.92 13.69 -2.13
C VAL A 81 -6.64 14.97 -1.72
N ARG A 82 -7.55 14.87 -0.76
CA ARG A 82 -8.26 15.99 -0.16
C ARG A 82 -8.05 15.97 1.35
N LEU A 83 -7.79 17.13 1.94
CA LEU A 83 -7.77 17.31 3.39
C LEU A 83 -9.09 17.93 3.81
N ARG A 84 -9.78 17.31 4.78
CA ARG A 84 -11.02 17.82 5.37
C ARG A 84 -10.86 17.94 6.87
N ARG A 85 -11.46 18.96 7.47
CA ARG A 85 -11.60 19.06 8.93
C ARG A 85 -13.01 18.60 9.31
N LYS A 86 -13.11 17.81 10.38
CA LYS A 86 -14.38 17.44 11.02
C LYS A 86 -14.21 17.69 12.52
N GLY A 87 -14.65 18.85 12.98
CA GLY A 87 -14.32 19.36 14.32
C GLY A 87 -12.80 19.48 14.51
N SER A 88 -12.30 18.94 15.63
CA SER A 88 -10.87 18.94 15.96
C SER A 88 -10.03 17.94 15.15
N ARG A 89 -10.66 17.03 14.39
CA ARG A 89 -9.97 15.98 13.63
C ARG A 89 -9.67 16.42 12.20
N LYS A 90 -8.45 16.11 11.73
CA LYS A 90 -8.05 16.28 10.33
C LYS A 90 -8.17 14.93 9.61
N LEU A 91 -8.92 14.89 8.52
CA LEU A 91 -9.14 13.71 7.68
C LEU A 91 -8.39 13.88 6.37
N ARG A 92 -7.55 12.91 6.04
CA ARG A 92 -7.00 12.73 4.69
C ARG A 92 -7.90 11.76 3.92
N ILE A 93 -8.55 12.29 2.90
CA ILE A 93 -9.39 11.52 1.98
C ILE A 93 -8.58 11.30 0.70
N VAL A 94 -8.38 10.05 0.32
CA VAL A 94 -7.68 9.68 -0.91
C VAL A 94 -8.65 8.91 -1.80
N THR A 95 -8.99 9.46 -2.95
CA THR A 95 -9.84 8.81 -3.94
C THR A 95 -8.98 8.19 -5.02
N CYS A 96 -9.17 6.90 -5.30
CA CYS A 96 -8.53 6.24 -6.43
C CYS A 96 -9.20 6.68 -7.73
N LEU A 97 -8.43 7.14 -8.72
CA LEU A 97 -8.96 7.61 -10.00
C LEU A 97 -9.27 6.47 -10.98
N LEU A 98 -8.78 5.25 -10.71
CA LEU A 98 -9.03 4.08 -11.56
C LEU A 98 -10.35 3.37 -11.22
N CYS A 99 -10.70 3.26 -9.94
CA CYS A 99 -11.89 2.52 -9.49
C CYS A 99 -12.83 3.32 -8.59
N TRP A 100 -12.55 4.62 -8.40
CA TRP A 100 -13.33 5.57 -7.61
C TRP A 100 -13.50 5.22 -6.12
N ASN A 101 -12.75 4.24 -5.62
CA ASN A 101 -12.79 3.87 -4.22
C ASN A 101 -12.18 4.96 -3.32
N ILE A 102 -12.87 5.27 -2.22
CA ILE A 102 -12.50 6.33 -1.29
C ILE A 102 -11.81 5.74 -0.04
N HIS A 103 -10.61 6.20 0.24
CA HIS A 103 -9.84 5.87 1.43
C HIS A 103 -9.85 7.05 2.39
N ARG A 104 -10.22 6.81 3.65
CA ARG A 104 -10.23 7.83 4.71
C ARG A 104 -9.19 7.48 5.77
N LEU A 105 -8.35 8.45 6.11
CA LEU A 105 -7.34 8.33 7.16
C LEU A 105 -7.46 9.52 8.11
N GLU A 106 -7.70 9.24 9.38
CA GLU A 106 -7.58 10.25 10.44
C GLU A 106 -6.10 10.58 10.67
N LEU A 107 -5.78 11.87 10.61
CA LEU A 107 -4.49 12.42 11.01
C LEU A 107 -4.61 12.80 12.49
N LYS A 108 -3.95 12.04 13.37
CA LYS A 108 -3.79 12.45 14.76
C LYS A 108 -2.85 13.66 14.79
N GLN A 109 -3.23 14.71 15.50
CA GLN A 109 -2.30 15.79 15.85
C GLN A 109 -1.31 15.20 16.87
N GLY A 110 -0.02 15.40 16.63
CA GLY A 110 1.01 15.22 17.64
C GLY A 110 1.01 16.42 18.56
#